data_AF-A0AAJ0SFC9-F1
#
_entry.id   AF-A0AAJ0SFC9-F1
#
_cell.length_a   1.000
_cell.length_b   1.000
_cell.length_c   1.000
_cell.angle_alpha   90.00
_cell.angle_beta   90.00
_cell.angle_gamma   90.00
#
_symmetry.space_group_name_H-M   'P 1'
#
loop_
_entity.id
_entity.type
_entity.pdbx_description
1 polymer ?
#
loop_
_entity_poly.entity_id
_entity_poly.type
_entity_poly.pdbx_seq_one_letter_code
_entity_poly.pdbx_strand_id
1 'polypeptide(L)'
;METISLTASLMGFAFIWYVTLIYPPAHRILRDIKTYRILFFFSMLLPILAIITFNNQMLHNRKETSFLSLYLLIFLLIYKYLDNYILKRNGRNLYFKIKYNSVWNDEESDEATSIEGWFQFILTIFPLLLCYFLKYIVLDVILENYF
;
A
#
# COMPACT_ATOMS: atom_id res chain seq x y z
N MET A 1 -5.39 -8.16 -20.99
CA MET A 1 -4.57 -7.17 -20.24
C MET A 1 -5.28 -6.67 -19.00
N GLU A 2 -6.59 -6.37 -19.07
CA GLU A 2 -7.41 -5.98 -17.91
C GLU A 2 -7.30 -6.94 -16.71
N THR A 3 -7.41 -8.26 -16.92
CA THR A 3 -7.25 -9.28 -15.87
C THR A 3 -5.87 -9.26 -15.21
N ILE A 4 -4.81 -8.96 -15.98
CA ILE A 4 -3.44 -8.87 -15.47
C ILE A 4 -3.32 -7.64 -14.56
N SER A 5 -3.83 -6.48 -15.01
CA SER A 5 -3.83 -5.23 -14.23
C SER A 5 -4.60 -5.39 -12.91
N LEU A 6 -5.78 -6.01 -12.98
CA LEU A 6 -6.61 -6.30 -11.81
C LEU A 6 -5.89 -7.22 -10.81
N THR A 7 -5.35 -8.34 -11.31
CA THR A 7 -4.64 -9.31 -10.46
C THR A 7 -3.44 -8.67 -9.78
N ALA A 8 -2.67 -7.87 -10.52
CA ALA A 8 -1.49 -7.21 -9.97
C ALA A 8 -1.84 -6.13 -8.93
N SER A 9 -2.95 -5.41 -9.11
CA SER A 9 -3.49 -4.46 -8.13
C SER A 9 -3.95 -5.17 -6.84
N LEU A 10 -4.64 -6.31 -6.98
CA LEU A 10 -5.05 -7.14 -5.85
C LEU A 10 -3.87 -7.75 -5.11
N MET A 11 -2.80 -8.14 -5.82
CA MET A 11 -1.55 -8.59 -5.18
C MET A 11 -0.89 -7.48 -4.36
N GLY A 12 -0.84 -6.25 -4.88
CA GLY A 12 -0.34 -5.09 -4.14
C GLY A 12 -1.18 -4.83 -2.88
N PHE A 13 -2.50 -4.94 -3.00
CA PHE A 13 -3.42 -4.86 -1.86
C PHE A 13 -3.14 -5.94 -0.81
N ALA A 14 -3.13 -7.21 -1.22
CA ALA A 14 -2.88 -8.34 -0.33
C ALA A 14 -1.51 -8.23 0.35
N PHE A 15 -0.48 -7.79 -0.38
CA PHE A 15 0.86 -7.58 0.16
C PHE A 15 0.86 -6.58 1.32
N ILE A 16 0.21 -5.42 1.17
CA ILE A 16 0.16 -4.41 2.23
C ILE A 16 -0.54 -4.96 3.47
N TRP A 17 -1.69 -5.62 3.29
CA TRP A 17 -2.43 -6.22 4.40
C TRP A 17 -1.62 -7.31 5.09
N TYR A 18 -0.90 -8.12 4.32
CA TYR A 18 0.00 -9.12 4.86
C TYR A 18 1.10 -8.48 5.72
N VAL A 19 1.79 -7.48 5.18
CA VAL A 19 2.93 -6.80 5.83
C VAL A 19 2.51 -5.91 7.00
N THR A 20 1.26 -5.44 7.05
CA THR A 20 0.80 -4.53 8.13
C THR A 20 -0.07 -5.22 9.18
N LEU A 21 -0.72 -6.34 8.87
CA LEU A 21 -1.67 -6.97 9.80
C LEU A 21 -1.40 -8.46 10.03
N ILE A 22 -1.16 -9.24 8.97
CA ILE A 22 -1.07 -10.70 9.07
C ILE A 22 0.28 -11.13 9.64
N TYR A 23 1.36 -10.66 9.04
CA TYR A 23 2.73 -10.93 9.47
C TYR A 23 3.58 -9.66 9.43
N PRO A 24 3.40 -8.78 10.42
CA PRO A 24 4.08 -7.49 10.46
C PRO A 24 5.61 -7.54 10.32
N PRO A 25 6.35 -8.53 10.87
CA PRO A 25 7.80 -8.63 10.68
C PRO A 25 8.25 -8.67 9.22
N ALA A 26 7.39 -9.04 8.26
CA ALA A 26 7.71 -9.01 6.84
C ALA A 26 8.09 -7.61 6.32
N HIS A 27 7.66 -6.52 6.96
CA HIS A 27 8.01 -5.16 6.52
C HIS A 27 9.52 -4.93 6.46
N ARG A 28 10.32 -5.68 7.22
CA ARG A 28 11.78 -5.63 7.21
C ARG A 28 12.39 -5.77 5.82
N ILE A 29 11.76 -6.52 4.92
CA ILE A 29 12.23 -6.68 3.53
C ILE A 29 12.31 -5.34 2.79
N LEU A 30 11.51 -4.35 3.20
CA LEU A 30 11.47 -3.01 2.61
C LEU A 30 12.63 -2.11 3.09
N ARG A 31 13.40 -2.54 4.10
CA ARG A 31 14.61 -1.84 4.57
C ARG A 31 15.77 -2.07 3.60
N ASP A 32 15.80 -3.22 2.93
CA ASP A 32 16.77 -3.48 1.88
C ASP A 32 16.49 -2.61 0.65
N ILE A 33 17.49 -1.83 0.24
CA ILE A 33 17.36 -0.85 -0.83
C ILE A 33 17.08 -1.50 -2.19
N LYS A 34 17.61 -2.72 -2.45
CA LYS A 34 17.38 -3.42 -3.72
C LYS A 34 15.93 -3.87 -3.81
N THR A 35 15.45 -4.53 -2.77
CA THR A 35 14.06 -5.01 -2.65
C THR A 35 13.07 -3.85 -2.72
N TYR A 36 13.31 -2.76 -1.98
CA TYR A 36 12.48 -1.57 -2.04
C TYR A 36 12.42 -0.97 -3.46
N ARG A 37 13.57 -0.84 -4.15
CA ARG A 37 13.60 -0.29 -5.52
C ARG A 37 12.84 -1.15 -6.52
N ILE A 38 12.93 -2.48 -6.40
CA ILE A 38 12.18 -3.41 -7.26
C ILE A 38 10.68 -3.24 -7.04
N LEU A 39 10.23 -3.26 -5.78
CA LEU A 39 8.82 -3.06 -5.44
C LEU A 39 8.31 -1.67 -5.84
N PHE A 40 9.14 -0.64 -5.68
CA PHE A 40 8.81 0.71 -6.08
C PHE A 40 8.64 0.83 -7.59
N PHE A 41 9.58 0.27 -8.37
CA PHE A 41 9.48 0.22 -9.83
C PHE A 41 8.22 -0.53 -10.28
N PHE A 42 7.95 -1.70 -9.68
CA PHE A 42 6.73 -2.46 -9.93
C PHE A 42 5.48 -1.64 -9.62
N SER A 43 5.45 -0.94 -8.48
CA SER A 43 4.32 -0.11 -8.08
C SER A 43 4.05 1.09 -9.00
N MET A 44 5.09 1.62 -9.67
CA MET A 44 4.95 2.67 -10.68
C MET A 44 4.36 2.14 -11.99
N LEU A 45 4.65 0.88 -12.35
CA LEU A 45 4.10 0.24 -13.55
C LEU A 45 2.60 -0.08 -13.42
N LEU A 46 2.12 -0.36 -12.20
CA LEU A 46 0.71 -0.73 -11.98
C LEU A 46 -0.29 0.36 -12.42
N PRO A 47 -0.16 1.64 -12.02
CA PRO A 47 -1.02 2.72 -12.53
C PRO A 47 -0.95 2.88 -14.04
N ILE A 48 0.24 2.73 -14.64
CA ILE A 48 0.41 2.84 -16.10
C ILE A 48 -0.38 1.74 -16.80
N LEU A 49 -0.28 0.49 -16.32
CA LEU A 49 -1.06 -0.63 -16.84
C LEU A 49 -2.56 -0.43 -16.63
N ALA A 50 -2.98 0.09 -15.47
CA ALA A 50 -4.37 0.41 -15.19
C ALA A 50 -4.93 1.45 -16.18
N ILE A 51 -4.18 2.52 -16.47
CA ILE A 51 -4.56 3.55 -17.44
C ILE A 51 -4.66 2.98 -18.86
N ILE A 52 -3.66 2.21 -19.32
CA ILE A 52 -3.65 1.62 -20.66
C ILE A 52 -4.82 0.64 -20.86
N THR A 53 -5.19 -0.08 -19.79
CA THR A 53 -6.28 -1.06 -19.84
C THR A 53 -7.65 -0.46 -19.58
N PHE A 54 -7.72 0.80 -19.16
CA PHE A 54 -8.97 1.48 -18.88
C PHE A 54 -9.79 1.66 -20.17
N ASN A 55 -11.04 1.20 -20.15
CA ASN A 55 -11.98 1.35 -21.25
C ASN A 55 -13.35 1.75 -20.70
N ASN A 56 -14.04 2.68 -21.38
CA ASN A 56 -15.38 3.12 -21.03
C ASN A 56 -16.41 1.98 -21.01
N GLN A 57 -16.19 0.91 -21.77
CA GLN A 57 -17.03 -0.29 -21.79
C GLN A 57 -16.76 -1.27 -20.64
N MET A 58 -15.75 -1.02 -19.79
CA MET A 58 -15.50 -1.88 -18.62
C MET A 58 -16.66 -1.82 -17.63
N LEU A 59 -16.93 -2.96 -16.99
CA LEU A 59 -17.84 -3.03 -15.85
C LEU A 59 -17.43 -2.03 -14.77
N HIS A 60 -18.40 -1.37 -14.16
CA HIS A 60 -18.17 -0.28 -13.20
C HIS A 60 -17.26 -0.72 -12.04
N ASN A 61 -17.52 -1.89 -11.44
CA ASN A 61 -16.68 -2.46 -10.37
C ASN A 61 -15.20 -2.63 -10.78
N ARG A 62 -14.91 -2.90 -12.05
CA ARG A 62 -13.54 -3.03 -12.55
C ARG A 62 -12.87 -1.66 -12.73
N LYS A 63 -13.63 -0.64 -13.14
CA LYS A 63 -13.16 0.75 -13.14
C LYS A 63 -12.80 1.20 -11.73
N GLU A 64 -13.68 0.93 -10.76
CA GLU A 64 -13.40 1.23 -9.34
C GLU A 64 -12.14 0.52 -8.84
N THR A 65 -12.01 -0.77 -9.14
CA THR A 65 -10.87 -1.57 -8.67
C THR A 65 -9.55 -1.14 -9.29
N SER A 66 -9.55 -0.54 -10.48
CA SER A 66 -8.32 -0.03 -11.11
C SER A 66 -7.62 1.04 -10.27
N PHE A 67 -8.32 1.78 -9.40
CA PHE A 67 -7.69 2.76 -8.51
C PHE A 67 -6.82 2.11 -7.42
N LEU A 68 -7.02 0.83 -7.13
CA LEU A 68 -6.15 0.08 -6.22
C LEU A 68 -4.74 -0.09 -6.79
N SER A 69 -4.52 0.15 -8.10
CA SER A 69 -3.17 0.13 -8.68
C SER A 69 -2.23 1.15 -8.04
N LEU A 70 -2.76 2.23 -7.45
CA LEU A 70 -2.00 3.26 -6.73
C LEU A 70 -1.68 2.88 -5.29
N TYR A 71 -2.37 1.90 -4.72
CA TYR A 71 -2.33 1.57 -3.30
C TYR A 71 -0.91 1.18 -2.86
N LEU A 72 -0.24 0.31 -3.62
CA LEU A 72 1.14 -0.09 -3.36
C LEU A 72 2.13 1.07 -3.44
N LEU A 73 1.97 1.94 -4.45
CA LEU A 73 2.85 3.09 -4.64
C LEU A 73 2.77 4.07 -3.47
N ILE A 74 1.53 4.44 -3.08
CA ILE A 74 1.29 5.36 -1.97
C ILE A 74 1.82 4.75 -0.66
N PHE A 75 1.55 3.47 -0.42
CA PHE A 75 2.09 2.75 0.73
C PHE A 75 3.62 2.82 0.80
N LEU A 76 4.33 2.52 -0.29
CA LEU A 76 5.79 2.51 -0.30
C LEU A 76 6.37 3.90 -0.02
N LEU A 77 5.78 4.95 -0.61
CA LEU A 77 6.19 6.33 -0.37
C LEU A 77 6.05 6.72 1.11
N ILE A 78 4.89 6.44 1.71
CA ILE A 78 4.63 6.75 3.12
C ILE A 78 5.51 5.88 4.02
N TYR A 79 5.67 4.60 3.70
CA TYR A 79 6.53 3.68 4.45
C TYR A 79 7.94 4.23 4.54
N LYS A 80 8.52 4.63 3.40
CA LYS A 80 9.90 5.14 3.39
C LYS A 80 10.04 6.45 4.14
N TYR A 81 9.03 7.31 4.08
CA TYR A 81 8.97 8.53 4.87
C TYR A 81 8.97 8.24 6.38
N LEU A 82 8.08 7.35 6.84
CA LEU A 82 7.95 7.01 8.26
C LEU A 82 9.16 6.23 8.81
N ASP A 83 9.71 5.31 8.02
CA ASP A 83 10.94 4.59 8.37
C ASP A 83 12.12 5.55 8.55
N ASN A 84 12.31 6.49 7.62
CA ASN A 84 13.35 7.51 7.75
C ASN A 84 13.10 8.46 8.94
N TYR A 85 11.83 8.76 9.26
CA TYR A 85 11.48 9.57 10.42
C TYR A 85 11.86 8.87 11.73
N ILE A 86 11.51 7.58 11.89
CA ILE A 86 11.89 6.80 13.08
C ILE A 86 13.41 6.62 13.14
N LEU A 87 14.07 6.36 12.00
CA LEU A 87 15.52 6.25 11.94
C LEU A 87 16.23 7.50 12.45
N LYS A 88 15.74 8.69 12.06
CA LYS A 88 16.29 9.97 12.54
C LYS A 88 16.01 10.21 14.03
N ARG A 89 14.84 9.81 14.52
CA ARG A 89 14.40 10.11 15.89
C ARG A 89 14.95 9.13 16.93
N ASN A 90 14.99 7.84 16.60
CA ASN A 90 15.27 6.76 17.53
C ASN A 90 16.58 6.02 17.20
N GLY A 91 17.26 6.34 16.09
CA GLY A 91 18.48 5.64 15.66
C GLY A 91 18.27 4.21 15.18
N ARG A 92 17.01 3.77 15.02
CA ARG A 92 16.62 2.44 14.56
C ARG A 92 15.50 2.54 13.52
N ASN A 93 15.31 1.48 12.73
CA ASN A 93 14.21 1.44 11.75
C ASN A 93 12.83 1.38 12.43
N LEU A 94 11.81 1.66 11.62
CA LEU A 94 10.40 1.51 12.02
C LEU A 94 10.10 0.05 12.36
N TYR A 95 9.46 -0.17 13.51
CA TYR A 95 8.99 -1.48 13.96
C TYR A 95 7.46 -1.56 13.86
N PHE A 96 6.95 -2.74 13.52
CA PHE A 96 5.51 -3.00 13.52
C PHE A 96 5.14 -3.94 14.65
N LYS A 97 4.02 -3.63 15.29
CA LYS A 97 3.48 -4.43 16.39
C LYS A 97 2.63 -5.58 15.85
N ILE A 98 2.88 -6.78 16.36
CA ILE A 98 2.01 -7.94 16.17
C ILE A 98 0.79 -7.76 17.09
N LYS A 99 -0.39 -7.53 16.50
CA LYS A 99 -1.62 -7.25 17.26
C LYS A 99 -2.50 -8.48 17.46
N TYR A 100 -2.54 -9.38 16.48
CA TYR A 100 -3.60 -10.41 16.40
C TYR A 100 -3.06 -11.84 16.32
N ASN A 101 -1.75 -12.05 16.56
CA ASN A 101 -1.15 -13.36 16.42
C ASN A 101 -0.12 -13.62 17.52
N SER A 102 -0.48 -14.43 18.51
CA SER A 102 0.39 -14.83 19.62
C SER A 102 1.36 -15.95 19.26
N VAL A 103 1.33 -16.46 18.03
CA VAL A 103 2.20 -17.55 17.59
C VAL A 103 3.59 -17.04 17.22
N TRP A 104 3.70 -15.77 16.82
CA TRP A 104 4.96 -15.16 16.42
C TRP A 104 5.52 -14.33 17.56
N ASN A 105 6.68 -14.72 18.07
CA ASN A 105 7.48 -13.90 18.97
C ASN A 105 8.50 -13.13 18.15
N ASP A 106 8.56 -11.82 18.34
CA ASP A 106 9.43 -10.94 17.60
C ASP A 106 9.87 -9.75 18.46
N GLU A 107 11.17 -9.65 18.72
CA GLU A 107 11.74 -8.65 19.66
C GLU A 107 11.45 -7.21 19.22
N GLU A 108 11.51 -6.91 17.92
CA GLU A 108 11.18 -5.56 17.42
C GLU A 108 9.70 -5.20 17.62
N SER A 109 8.80 -6.18 17.53
CA SER A 109 7.39 -5.98 17.83
C SER A 109 7.16 -5.66 19.31
N ASP A 110 7.93 -6.25 20.21
CA ASP A 110 7.85 -5.98 21.65
C ASP A 110 8.39 -4.59 22.00
N GLU A 111 9.39 -4.13 21.26
CA GLU A 111 9.96 -2.77 21.36
C GLU A 111 9.17 -1.70 20.59
N ALA A 112 8.14 -2.09 19.83
CA ALA A 112 7.36 -1.17 19.01
C ALA A 112 6.60 -0.17 19.89
N THR A 113 6.82 1.10 19.64
CA THR A 113 6.19 2.19 20.40
C THR A 113 4.73 2.41 19.98
N SER A 114 3.97 3.13 20.81
CA SER A 114 2.58 3.51 20.49
C SER A 114 2.47 4.34 19.20
N ILE A 115 3.46 5.22 18.94
CA ILE A 115 3.55 6.01 17.70
C ILE A 115 3.74 5.10 16.49
N GLU A 116 4.60 4.09 16.59
CA GLU A 116 4.81 3.13 15.51
C GLU A 116 3.56 2.28 15.24
N GLY A 117 2.77 1.98 16.28
CA GLY A 117 1.44 1.39 16.13
C GLY A 117 0.45 2.27 15.35
N TRP A 118 0.53 3.60 15.50
CA TRP A 118 -0.22 4.55 14.68
C TRP A 118 0.32 4.62 13.25
N PHE A 119 1.64 4.57 13.07
CA PHE A 119 2.25 4.52 11.73
C PHE A 119 1.85 3.27 10.97
N GLN A 120 1.83 2.11 11.62
CA GLN A 120 1.32 0.86 11.04
C GLN A 120 -0.14 1.01 10.61
N PHE A 121 -1.00 1.61 11.45
CA PHE A 121 -2.40 1.88 11.09
C PHE A 121 -2.54 2.84 9.91
N ILE A 122 -1.78 3.95 9.92
CA ILE A 122 -1.76 4.93 8.83
C ILE A 122 -1.32 4.26 7.53
N LEU A 123 -0.29 3.42 7.57
CA LEU A 123 0.22 2.71 6.40
C LEU A 123 -0.80 1.73 5.80
N THR A 124 -1.67 1.14 6.60
CA THR A 124 -2.75 0.29 6.09
C THR A 124 -3.91 1.14 5.55
N ILE A 125 -4.41 2.10 6.33
CA ILE A 125 -5.71 2.74 6.05
C ILE A 125 -5.58 3.96 5.13
N PHE A 126 -4.56 4.78 5.32
CA PHE A 126 -4.45 6.05 4.60
C PHE A 126 -4.26 5.87 3.08
N PRO A 127 -3.42 4.94 2.59
CA PRO A 127 -3.33 4.70 1.14
C PRO A 127 -4.67 4.23 0.55
N LEU A 128 -5.47 3.47 1.31
CA LEU A 128 -6.78 2.98 0.86
C LEU A 128 -7.78 4.13 0.73
N LEU A 129 -7.81 5.02 1.73
CA LEU A 129 -8.62 6.23 1.69
C LEU A 129 -8.26 7.13 0.50
N LEU A 130 -6.97 7.28 0.20
CA LEU A 130 -6.52 8.05 -0.97
C LEU A 130 -6.98 7.42 -2.29
N CYS A 131 -6.87 6.09 -2.43
CA CYS A 131 -7.42 5.39 -3.59
C CYS A 131 -8.94 5.62 -3.74
N TYR A 132 -9.68 5.55 -2.64
CA TYR A 132 -11.14 5.76 -2.65
C TYR A 132 -11.50 7.22 -2.98
N PHE A 133 -10.76 8.19 -2.45
CA PHE A 133 -10.95 9.60 -2.74
C PHE A 133 -10.68 9.91 -4.22
N LEU A 134 -9.60 9.36 -4.79
CA LEU A 134 -9.30 9.50 -6.21
C LEU A 134 -10.36 8.84 -7.09
N LYS A 135 -10.84 7.65 -6.70
CA LYS A 135 -11.96 6.97 -7.36
C LYS A 135 -13.18 7.89 -7.43
N TYR A 136 -13.58 8.46 -6.30
CA TYR A 136 -14.72 9.38 -6.22
C TYR A 136 -14.55 10.60 -7.12
N ILE A 137 -13.38 11.25 -7.10
CA ILE A 137 -13.13 12.40 -7.97
C ILE A 137 -13.21 12.02 -9.45
N VAL A 138 -12.56 10.92 -9.85
CA VAL A 138 -12.42 10.62 -11.27
C VAL A 138 -13.67 9.98 -11.85
N LEU A 139 -14.27 9.00 -11.17
CA LEU A 139 -15.45 8.31 -11.69
C LEU A 139 -16.70 9.16 -11.47
N ASP A 140 -16.95 9.57 -10.24
CA ASP A 140 -18.25 10.13 -9.84
C ASP A 140 -18.34 11.64 -10.14
N VAL A 141 -17.22 12.37 -10.04
CA VAL A 141 -17.21 13.81 -10.34
C VAL A 141 -16.85 14.09 -11.80
N ILE A 142 -15.81 13.47 -12.35
CA ILE A 142 -15.34 13.79 -13.71
C ILE A 142 -16.11 13.01 -14.76
N LEU A 143 -16.13 11.68 -14.71
CA LEU A 143 -16.71 10.89 -15.79
C LEU A 143 -18.23 10.96 -15.83
N GLU A 144 -18.93 10.97 -14.69
CA GLU A 144 -20.40 11.05 -14.69
C GLU A 144 -20.96 12.44 -15.04
N ASN A 145 -20.20 13.54 -14.81
CA ASN A 145 -20.70 14.90 -15.08
C ASN A 145 -20.21 15.50 -16.39
N TYR A 146 -19.13 14.99 -16.98
CA TYR A 146 -18.51 15.59 -18.18
C TYR A 146 -18.51 14.68 -19.42
N PHE A 147 -18.91 13.42 -19.31
CA PHE A 147 -18.98 12.45 -20.42
C PHE A 147 -20.28 11.63 -20.38
#